data_AF-A0A970K3M2-F1
#
_entry.id   AF-A0A970K3M2-F1
#
_cell.length_a   1.000
_cell.length_b   1.000
_cell.length_c   1.000
_cell.angle_alpha   90.00
_cell.angle_beta   90.00
_cell.angle_gamma   90.00
#
_symmetry.space_group_name_H-M   'P 1'
#
loop_
_entity.id
_entity.type
_entity.pdbx_description
1 polymer ?
#
loop_
_entity_poly.entity_id
_entity_poly.type
_entity_poly.pdbx_seq_one_letter_code
_entity_poly.pdbx_strand_id
1 'polypeptide(L)'
;MKCSRCGTENPKGKSICLKCGNFLYSANPNNRVPLTKEQKKQRRRSIFKGTSLGCLWSALAIIGMFILLGIISYLLVRFVIPEDYFNDLATISSTQNPGENSTQMTTANTAD
;
A
#
# COMPACT_ATOMS: atom_id res chain seq x y z
N MET A 1 1.59 3.75 51.52
CA MET A 1 1.61 2.27 51.46
C MET A 1 3.05 1.81 51.24
N LYS A 2 3.43 0.71 51.88
CA LYS A 2 4.81 0.22 51.88
C LYS A 2 5.05 -0.66 50.65
N CYS A 3 6.16 -0.44 49.95
CA CYS A 3 6.55 -1.29 48.82
C CYS A 3 6.97 -2.68 49.31
N SER A 4 6.42 -3.73 48.71
CA SER A 4 6.77 -5.13 49.04
C SER A 4 8.19 -5.53 48.64
N ARG A 5 8.80 -4.84 47.67
CA ARG A 5 10.14 -5.18 47.15
C ARG A 5 11.26 -4.47 47.90
N CYS A 6 11.13 -3.17 48.16
CA CYS A 6 12.22 -2.35 48.71
C CYS A 6 11.87 -1.70 50.07
N GLY A 7 10.68 -1.94 50.61
CA GLY A 7 10.24 -1.43 51.91
C GLY A 7 9.97 0.08 51.97
N THR A 8 10.11 0.81 50.86
CA THR A 8 9.91 2.27 50.84
C THR A 8 8.44 2.63 51.07
N GLU A 9 8.20 3.63 51.89
CA GLU A 9 6.88 4.17 52.13
C GLU A 9 6.50 5.15 51.02
N ASN A 10 5.44 4.83 50.27
CA ASN A 10 4.96 5.63 49.14
C ASN A 10 3.65 6.33 49.52
N PRO A 11 3.39 7.55 49.01
CA PRO A 11 2.15 8.28 49.27
C PRO A 11 0.93 7.49 48.75
N LYS A 12 -0.24 7.71 49.40
CA LYS A 12 -1.49 7.03 49.03
C LYS A 12 -1.89 7.44 47.60
N GLY A 13 -2.33 6.46 46.79
CA GLY A 13 -2.78 6.68 45.40
C GLY A 13 -1.73 6.44 44.30
N LYS A 14 -0.47 6.11 44.64
CA LYS A 14 0.54 5.73 43.62
C LYS A 14 0.44 4.24 43.25
N SER A 15 0.54 3.97 41.95
CA SER A 15 0.56 2.63 41.35
C SER A 15 1.95 1.98 41.37
N ILE A 16 3.00 2.79 41.27
CA ILE A 16 4.40 2.37 41.11
C ILE A 16 5.27 3.00 42.19
N CYS A 17 6.23 2.22 42.72
CA CYS A 17 7.14 2.67 43.75
C CYS A 17 8.15 3.69 43.20
N LEU A 18 8.28 4.82 43.89
CA LEU A 18 9.18 5.92 43.51
C LEU A 18 10.67 5.53 43.55
N LYS A 19 11.05 4.56 44.41
CA LYS A 19 12.45 4.18 44.62
C LYS A 19 12.91 3.05 43.69
N CYS A 20 12.08 2.03 43.48
CA CYS A 20 12.50 0.80 42.79
C CYS A 20 11.64 0.44 41.57
N GLY A 21 10.62 1.24 41.24
CA GLY A 21 9.75 0.99 40.08
C GLY A 21 8.82 -0.21 40.21
N ASN A 22 8.74 -0.87 41.36
CA ASN A 22 7.83 -2.01 41.54
C ASN A 22 6.36 -1.55 41.65
N PHE A 23 5.43 -2.29 41.05
CA PHE A 23 4.00 -2.06 41.25
C PHE A 23 3.64 -2.29 42.71
N LEU A 24 2.92 -1.33 43.30
CA LEU A 24 2.47 -1.41 44.69
C LEU A 24 1.21 -2.27 44.87
N TYR A 25 0.50 -2.53 43.77
CA TYR A 25 -0.56 -3.53 43.73
C TYR A 25 -0.06 -4.77 42.98
N SER A 26 -0.34 -5.95 43.51
CA SER A 26 -0.30 -7.18 42.73
C SER A 26 -1.61 -7.27 41.96
N ALA A 27 -1.54 -7.42 40.63
CA ALA A 27 -2.73 -7.79 39.86
C ALA A 27 -3.29 -9.09 40.45
N ASN A 28 -4.47 -9.04 41.07
CA ASN A 28 -5.09 -10.22 41.66
C ASN A 28 -5.52 -11.16 40.52
N PRO A 29 -4.82 -12.28 40.27
CA PRO A 29 -5.17 -13.18 39.18
C PRO A 29 -6.53 -13.85 39.40
N ASN A 30 -7.01 -13.89 40.66
CA ASN A 30 -8.32 -14.43 41.03
C ASN A 30 -9.47 -13.45 40.81
N ASN A 31 -9.22 -12.21 40.36
CA ASN A 31 -10.29 -11.29 39.94
C ASN A 31 -10.76 -11.55 38.49
N ARG A 32 -10.45 -12.72 37.93
CA ARG A 32 -10.98 -13.18 36.65
C ARG A 32 -12.33 -13.85 36.89
N VAL A 33 -13.38 -13.05 36.92
CA VAL A 33 -14.76 -13.57 36.91
C VAL A 33 -15.06 -14.17 35.52
N PRO A 34 -15.62 -15.38 35.43
CA PRO A 34 -16.05 -15.93 34.15
C PRO A 34 -17.12 -15.01 33.55
N LEU A 35 -16.92 -14.61 32.29
CA LEU A 35 -17.92 -13.79 31.59
C LEU A 35 -19.25 -14.54 31.55
N THR A 36 -20.33 -13.81 31.80
CA THR A 36 -21.68 -14.36 31.63
C THR A 36 -21.92 -14.66 30.14
N LYS A 37 -22.86 -15.59 29.86
CA LYS A 37 -23.23 -15.95 28.48
C LYS A 37 -23.64 -14.71 27.65
N GLU A 38 -24.31 -13.75 28.28
CA GLU A 38 -24.74 -12.49 27.65
C GLU A 38 -23.57 -11.58 27.28
N GLN A 39 -22.59 -11.39 28.18
CA GLN A 39 -21.39 -10.61 27.89
C GLN A 39 -20.57 -11.22 26.74
N LYS A 40 -20.51 -12.55 26.68
CA LYS A 40 -19.82 -13.26 25.59
C LYS A 40 -20.52 -13.05 24.24
N LYS A 41 -21.86 -12.98 24.22
CA LYS A 41 -22.66 -12.68 23.02
C LYS A 41 -22.48 -11.24 22.57
N GLN A 42 -22.45 -10.28 23.50
CA GLN A 42 -22.24 -8.86 23.19
C GLN A 42 -20.85 -8.61 22.60
N ARG A 43 -19.81 -9.27 23.13
CA ARG A 43 -18.45 -9.22 22.58
C ARG A 43 -18.37 -9.73 21.14
N ARG A 44 -19.12 -10.78 20.79
CA ARG A 44 -19.18 -11.25 19.40
C ARG A 44 -19.86 -10.23 18.49
N ARG A 45 -20.95 -9.60 18.95
CA ARG A 45 -21.69 -8.61 18.16
C ARG A 45 -20.89 -7.33 17.90
N SER A 46 -20.03 -6.89 18.82
CA SER A 46 -19.16 -5.72 18.58
C SER A 46 -18.05 -6.00 17.57
N ILE A 47 -17.53 -7.23 17.54
CA ILE A 47 -16.52 -7.65 16.57
C ILE A 47 -17.11 -7.70 15.15
N PHE A 48 -18.36 -8.16 14.99
CA PHE A 48 -18.98 -8.29 13.66
C PHE A 48 -19.49 -6.98 13.06
N LYS A 49 -19.84 -5.97 13.87
CA LYS A 49 -20.42 -4.72 13.36
C LYS A 49 -19.38 -3.70 12.88
N GLY A 50 -18.14 -3.77 13.36
CA GLY A 50 -17.10 -2.78 13.01
C GLY A 50 -16.41 -3.03 11.67
N THR A 51 -16.29 -4.29 11.24
CA THR A 51 -15.37 -4.65 10.15
C THR A 51 -15.98 -4.53 8.75
N SER A 52 -17.29 -4.77 8.61
CA SER A 52 -17.91 -4.86 7.28
C SER A 52 -18.05 -3.51 6.57
N LEU A 53 -18.35 -2.43 7.30
CA LEU A 53 -18.59 -1.12 6.69
C LEU A 53 -17.29 -0.44 6.25
N GLY A 54 -16.22 -0.54 7.04
CA GLY A 54 -14.93 0.06 6.70
C GLY A 54 -14.25 -0.64 5.52
N CYS A 55 -14.31 -1.97 5.46
CA CYS A 55 -13.70 -2.75 4.39
C CYS A 55 -14.36 -2.44 3.02
N LEU A 56 -15.69 -2.36 2.98
CA LEU A 56 -16.41 -2.11 1.74
C LEU A 56 -16.15 -0.69 1.22
N TRP A 57 -16.15 0.32 2.10
CA TRP A 57 -15.78 1.69 1.73
C TRP A 57 -14.33 1.81 1.26
N SER A 58 -13.41 1.12 1.93
CA SER A 58 -12.00 1.08 1.51
C SER A 58 -11.85 0.47 0.12
N ALA A 59 -12.53 -0.65 -0.17
CA ALA A 59 -12.49 -1.29 -1.48
C ALA A 59 -13.05 -0.37 -2.58
N LEU A 60 -14.17 0.30 -2.30
CA LEU A 60 -14.81 1.21 -3.26
C LEU A 60 -13.95 2.44 -3.54
N ALA A 61 -13.26 2.98 -2.54
CA ALA A 61 -12.30 4.07 -2.72
C ALA A 61 -11.11 3.67 -3.62
N ILE A 62 -10.58 2.46 -3.43
CA ILE A 62 -9.48 1.93 -4.26
C ILE A 62 -9.94 1.79 -5.72
N ILE A 63 -11.10 1.18 -5.95
CA ILE A 63 -11.67 1.02 -7.30
C ILE A 63 -11.90 2.39 -7.95
N GLY A 64 -12.48 3.34 -7.23
CA GLY A 64 -12.69 4.70 -7.72
C GLY A 64 -11.39 5.40 -8.12
N MET A 65 -10.32 5.20 -7.37
CA MET A 65 -9.00 5.78 -7.67
C MET A 65 -8.40 5.22 -8.97
N PHE A 66 -8.49 3.90 -9.19
CA PHE A 66 -8.04 3.29 -10.45
C PHE A 66 -8.84 3.77 -11.65
N ILE A 67 -10.16 3.91 -11.52
CA ILE A 67 -11.01 4.44 -12.59
C ILE A 67 -10.62 5.88 -12.92
N LEU A 68 -10.41 6.72 -11.89
CA LEU A 68 -9.98 8.10 -12.08
C LEU A 68 -8.64 8.19 -12.81
N LEU A 69 -7.63 7.41 -12.38
CA LEU A 69 -6.34 7.34 -13.07
C LEU A 69 -6.48 6.87 -14.51
N GLY A 70 -7.32 5.87 -14.78
CA GLY A 70 -7.59 5.37 -16.12
C GLY A 70 -8.21 6.44 -17.03
N ILE A 71 -9.17 7.21 -16.52
CA ILE A 71 -9.78 8.33 -17.24
C ILE A 71 -8.73 9.41 -17.54
N ILE A 72 -7.92 9.81 -16.56
CA ILE A 72 -6.86 10.81 -16.77
C ILE A 72 -5.87 10.31 -17.82
N SER A 73 -5.40 9.06 -17.71
CA SER A 73 -4.50 8.45 -18.69
C SER A 73 -5.12 8.40 -20.09
N TYR A 74 -6.41 8.05 -20.20
CA TYR A 74 -7.12 8.02 -21.47
C TYR A 74 -7.23 9.42 -22.09
N LEU A 75 -7.57 10.43 -21.29
CA LEU A 75 -7.64 11.81 -21.74
C LEU A 75 -6.26 12.32 -22.18
N LEU A 76 -5.19 12.00 -21.46
CA LEU A 76 -3.83 12.37 -21.87
C LEU A 76 -3.47 11.74 -23.21
N VAL A 77 -3.69 10.44 -23.41
CA VAL A 77 -3.43 9.80 -24.71
C VAL A 77 -4.27 10.45 -25.82
N ARG A 78 -5.55 10.69 -25.55
CA ARG A 78 -6.48 11.19 -26.57
C ARG A 78 -6.28 12.66 -26.94
N PHE A 79 -5.86 13.49 -25.99
CA PHE A 79 -5.68 14.94 -26.16
C PHE A 79 -4.22 15.36 -26.39
N VAL A 80 -3.25 14.65 -25.81
CA VAL A 80 -1.82 15.02 -25.88
C VAL A 80 -1.11 14.35 -27.06
N ILE A 81 -1.61 13.23 -27.58
CA ILE A 81 -1.09 12.62 -28.81
C ILE A 81 -2.02 12.96 -29.97
N PRO A 82 -1.85 14.11 -30.64
CA PRO A 82 -2.45 14.31 -31.95
C PRO A 82 -1.91 13.24 -32.90
N GLU A 83 -2.79 12.69 -33.74
CA GLU A 83 -2.48 11.68 -34.77
C GLU A 83 -1.25 12.08 -35.62
N ASP A 84 -0.99 13.38 -35.72
CA ASP A 84 0.12 13.99 -36.44
C ASP A 84 1.50 13.60 -35.90
N TYR A 85 1.65 13.33 -34.59
CA TYR A 85 2.93 12.89 -34.02
C TYR A 85 3.35 11.49 -34.51
N PHE A 86 2.39 10.61 -34.77
CA PHE A 86 2.71 9.26 -35.27
C PHE A 86 3.18 9.27 -36.73
N ASN A 87 2.66 10.20 -37.54
CA ASN A 87 3.06 10.34 -38.94
C ASN A 87 4.51 10.84 -39.07
N ASP A 88 4.96 11.72 -38.17
CA ASP A 88 6.34 12.21 -38.17
C ASP A 88 7.34 11.12 -37.74
N LEU A 89 7.01 10.27 -36.77
CA LEU A 89 7.87 9.13 -36.39
C LEU A 89 7.94 8.06 -37.49
N ALA A 90 6.85 7.80 -38.21
CA ALA A 90 6.84 6.86 -39.33
C ALA A 90 7.72 7.35 -40.50
N THR A 91 7.78 8.66 -40.72
CA THR A 91 8.62 9.28 -41.76
C THR A 91 10.11 9.25 -41.39
N ILE A 92 10.44 9.46 -40.11
CA ILE A 92 11.84 9.42 -39.64
C ILE A 92 12.41 8.00 -39.68
N SER A 93 11.61 6.98 -39.33
CA SER A 93 12.03 5.57 -39.37
C SER A 93 12.23 5.02 -40.78
N SER A 94 11.56 5.59 -41.80
CA SER A 94 11.77 5.22 -43.21
C SER A 94 12.94 5.96 -43.88
N THR A 95 13.48 7.02 -43.27
CA THR A 95 14.63 7.78 -43.80
C THR A 95 15.99 7.27 -43.27
N GLN A 96 16.00 6.31 -42.33
CA GLN A 96 17.22 5.72 -41.75
C GLN A 96 17.65 4.36 -42.36
N ASN A 97 17.35 4.11 -43.64
CA ASN A 97 18.09 3.09 -44.41
C ASN A 97 19.06 3.73 -45.43
N PRO A 98 20.18 4.36 -45.00
CA PRO A 98 21.30 4.63 -45.89
C PRO A 98 22.16 3.37 -45.94
N GLY A 99 21.78 2.40 -46.77
CA GLY A 99 22.40 1.06 -46.71
C GLY A 99 22.33 0.24 -47.98
N GLU A 100 22.40 0.85 -49.16
CA GLU A 100 22.71 0.09 -50.38
C GLU A 100 23.41 1.00 -51.40
N ASN A 101 24.70 1.21 -51.18
CA ASN A 101 25.61 1.73 -52.18
C ASN A 101 26.58 0.61 -52.58
N SER A 102 26.85 0.55 -53.89
CA SER A 102 27.98 -0.07 -54.58
C SER A 102 28.10 -1.60 -54.66
N THR A 103 27.57 -2.16 -55.76
CA THR A 103 28.30 -3.16 -56.57
C THR A 103 28.07 -2.88 -58.07
N GLN A 104 28.74 -1.86 -58.60
CA GLN A 104 29.12 -1.82 -60.01
C GLN A 104 30.44 -2.58 -60.15
N MET A 105 30.44 -3.75 -60.80
CA MET A 105 31.65 -4.27 -61.41
C MET A 105 31.32 -5.03 -62.70
N THR A 106 31.43 -4.25 -63.77
CA THR A 106 31.83 -4.59 -65.14
C THR A 106 32.34 -6.02 -65.37
N THR A 107 31.68 -6.75 -66.28
CA THR A 107 32.36 -7.75 -67.12
C THR A 107 31.99 -7.49 -68.58
N ALA A 108 32.93 -6.84 -69.27
CA ALA A 108 33.00 -6.77 -70.72
C ALA A 108 33.87 -7.92 -71.24
N ASN A 109 33.44 -8.50 -72.36
CA ASN A 109 34.23 -9.16 -73.41
C ASN A 109 35.05 -10.43 -73.07
N THR A 110 34.79 -11.51 -73.83
CA THR A 110 35.75 -12.41 -74.54
C THR A 110 34.88 -13.49 -75.22
N ALA A 111 34.59 -13.36 -76.52
CA ALA A 111 35.21 -14.11 -77.64
C ALA A 111 35.06 -15.64 -77.54
N ASP A 112 34.16 -16.20 -78.35
CA ASP A 112 34.39 -17.26 -79.36
C ASP A 112 33.11 -17.55 -80.16
#